data_AF-A0A1C5LSB3-F1
#
_entry.id   AF-A0A1C5LSB3-F1
#
_cell.length_a   1.000
_cell.length_b   1.000
_cell.length_c   1.000
_cell.angle_alpha   90.00
_cell.angle_beta   90.00
_cell.angle_gamma   90.00
#
_symmetry.space_group_name_H-M   'P 1'
#
loop_
_entity.id
_entity.type
_entity.pdbx_description
1 polymer ?
#
loop_
_entity_poly.entity_id
_entity_poly.type
_entity_poly.pdbx_seq_one_letter_code
_entity_poly.pdbx_strand_id
1 'polypeptide(L)'
;MAYEYDHDCPFEAFITNLGKYNEGELVGEWVKFPTTSEELQKVFERIGIGSKDDFGNPYEEWFISDYDCYVDGLYEKLGEYENLDELNYLASKLDELDDHDYNHFQAAMQISDYTGSIKDVINLIDNLDKYEIYPGVESNADLGHYYIEELGMMEVPDYLADYIDYEAYGRDVAINEMGQFTDYGYVRDTQESFTEYYDGDRENIPDEYRVMDFMVSGEKERKTMNYETFKQEFAEDIKEKLYERGYDDVRISFNNVEKTNQNYEAMSVVPEGNNVGVNFNIENAFASYEHTDDYAGVLASATMVIADGLDRAPAIDVSALMDYENMKEKLSVEVISADANADLLANVPHDRMEDLAVVYRFVMESSEDGRASILVTNNLMDRMGVSHEQLRSDALENSPEIRPVVIMGMNEVMKEMMGPEVYEMFGIPDDAEETMYVATVPDKNSGAGVIAYQEFMDQAAERVGGDFFVLPSSINEILLVPDNGDMTADALRDMVKDVNAKEVSPEERLSDNVYHYDSKDHVFELAEKFEARQQEKKTEIDEKAEEKGSVLKDLKDKQKEAAAKPPVKDAAEKAAKSKGREVL
;
A
#
# COMPACT_ATOMS: atom_id res chain seq x y z
N MET A 1 24.64 10.21 38.55
CA MET A 1 24.81 8.75 38.51
C MET A 1 26.23 8.40 38.13
N ALA A 2 26.66 7.18 38.42
CA ALA A 2 27.83 6.56 37.80
C ALA A 2 27.27 5.42 36.95
N TYR A 3 27.45 5.48 35.64
CA TYR A 3 27.07 4.39 34.74
C TYR A 3 27.95 3.17 35.02
N GLU A 4 27.69 2.02 34.38
CA GLU A 4 28.53 0.84 34.59
C GLU A 4 30.03 1.20 34.51
N TYR A 5 30.83 0.64 35.42
CA TYR A 5 32.28 0.90 35.53
C TYR A 5 32.70 2.34 35.87
N ASP A 6 31.81 3.16 36.46
CA ASP A 6 32.09 4.53 36.97
C ASP A 6 32.35 5.55 35.84
N HIS A 7 31.69 5.36 34.69
CA HIS A 7 31.74 6.29 33.56
C HIS A 7 30.89 7.55 33.80
N ASP A 8 31.33 8.66 33.20
CA ASP A 8 30.76 10.00 33.35
C ASP A 8 29.72 10.38 32.28
N CYS A 9 29.36 9.45 31.41
CA CYS A 9 28.38 9.64 30.33
C CYS A 9 27.63 8.33 30.00
N PRO A 10 26.41 8.38 29.44
CA PRO A 10 25.67 7.20 29.00
C PRO A 10 26.36 6.37 27.91
N PHE A 11 26.95 7.05 26.91
CA PHE A 11 27.66 6.40 25.81
C PHE A 11 28.60 7.36 25.08
N GLU A 12 29.49 6.79 24.27
CA GLU A 12 30.36 7.49 23.32
C GLU A 12 30.12 6.93 21.91
N ALA A 13 30.27 7.77 20.88
CA ALA A 13 30.17 7.37 19.48
C ALA A 13 31.44 7.73 18.71
N PHE A 14 31.94 6.82 17.88
CA PHE A 14 33.09 7.07 17.01
C PHE A 14 32.63 7.66 15.68
N ILE A 15 32.78 8.97 15.53
CA ILE A 15 32.34 9.71 14.34
C ILE A 15 33.46 9.70 13.31
N THR A 16 33.19 9.12 12.13
CA THR A 16 34.16 8.96 11.04
C THR A 16 33.78 9.82 9.83
N ASN A 17 34.78 10.47 9.24
CA ASN A 17 34.64 11.23 8.00
C ASN A 17 34.48 10.28 6.80
N LEU A 18 33.32 10.30 6.16
CA LEU A 18 32.97 9.37 5.08
C LEU A 18 33.79 9.64 3.81
N GLY A 19 34.01 10.91 3.46
CA GLY A 19 34.79 11.27 2.28
C GLY A 19 36.24 10.79 2.37
N LYS A 20 36.90 11.03 3.51
CA LYS A 20 38.27 10.52 3.74
C LYS A 20 38.34 9.00 3.80
N TYR A 21 37.32 8.37 4.38
CA TYR A 21 37.22 6.92 4.39
C TYR A 21 37.17 6.35 2.97
N ASN A 22 36.40 6.98 2.07
CA ASN A 22 36.33 6.62 0.64
C ASN A 22 37.67 6.84 -0.11
N GLU A 23 38.50 7.76 0.37
CA GLU A 23 39.87 7.97 -0.11
C GLU A 23 40.89 6.97 0.48
N GLY A 24 40.44 6.07 1.35
CA GLY A 24 41.27 5.07 2.02
C GLY A 24 41.94 5.56 3.30
N GLU A 25 41.54 6.71 3.84
CA GLU A 25 42.00 7.26 5.12
C GLU A 25 40.93 7.10 6.21
N LEU A 26 41.18 6.26 7.22
CA LEU A 26 40.30 6.14 8.38
C LEU A 26 40.54 7.32 9.34
N VAL A 27 39.72 8.37 9.20
CA VAL A 27 39.78 9.58 10.04
C VAL A 27 38.48 9.74 10.81
N GLY A 28 38.55 9.57 12.13
CA GLY A 28 37.41 9.72 13.04
C GLY A 28 37.85 9.99 14.48
N GLU A 29 36.89 10.30 15.34
CA GLU A 29 37.13 10.61 16.75
C GLU A 29 35.96 10.16 17.63
N TRP A 30 36.27 9.71 18.85
CA TRP A 30 35.28 9.40 19.88
C TRP A 30 34.66 10.68 20.45
N VAL A 31 33.33 10.71 20.50
CA VAL A 31 32.54 11.81 21.09
C VAL A 31 31.69 11.26 22.21
N LYS A 32 31.83 11.84 23.39
CA LYS A 32 30.99 11.55 24.56
C LYS A 32 29.64 12.25 24.41
N PHE A 33 28.54 11.57 24.71
CA PHE A 33 27.22 12.17 24.76
C PHE A 33 26.67 12.11 26.21
N PRO A 34 26.01 13.16 26.72
CA PRO A 34 25.71 14.41 26.02
C PRO A 34 26.96 15.28 25.80
N THR A 35 26.97 16.05 24.71
CA THR A 35 28.03 16.96 24.29
C THR A 35 27.46 18.37 24.08
N THR A 36 28.36 19.33 23.83
CA THR A 36 27.98 20.68 23.41
C THR A 36 28.24 20.91 21.92
N SER A 37 27.48 21.84 21.35
CA SER A 37 27.66 22.30 19.97
C SER A 37 29.10 22.76 19.67
N GLU A 38 29.72 23.48 20.61
CA GLU A 38 31.11 23.93 20.49
C GLU A 38 32.13 22.78 20.52
N GLU A 39 31.88 21.73 21.28
CA GLU A 39 32.77 20.57 21.36
C GLU A 39 32.66 19.71 20.11
N LEU A 40 31.43 19.46 19.65
CA LEU A 40 31.17 18.71 18.43
C LEU A 40 31.73 19.42 17.19
N GLN A 41 31.58 20.75 17.10
CA GLN A 41 32.21 21.55 16.04
C GLN A 41 33.74 21.37 16.01
N LYS A 42 34.39 21.40 17.17
CA LYS A 42 35.84 21.18 17.24
C LYS A 42 36.24 19.76 16.85
N VAL A 43 35.39 18.76 17.13
CA VAL A 43 35.61 17.38 16.66
C VAL A 43 35.57 17.37 15.13
N PHE A 44 34.52 17.95 14.53
CA PHE A 44 34.35 18.03 13.08
C PHE A 44 35.56 18.69 12.40
N GLU A 45 36.04 19.81 12.95
CA GLU A 45 37.27 20.46 12.47
C GLU A 45 38.50 19.55 12.51
N ARG A 46 38.65 18.72 13.56
CA ARG A 46 39.79 17.79 13.72
C ARG A 46 39.73 16.61 12.76
N ILE A 47 38.54 16.04 12.56
CA ILE A 47 38.34 14.93 11.61
C ILE A 47 38.25 15.42 10.14
N GLY A 48 38.16 16.74 9.94
CA GLY A 48 38.22 17.40 8.65
C GLY A 48 36.87 17.61 7.97
N ILE A 49 35.76 17.47 8.68
CA ILE A 49 34.44 17.89 8.20
C ILE A 49 34.44 19.43 8.08
N GLY A 50 33.95 19.95 6.95
CA GLY A 50 34.05 21.35 6.53
C GLY A 50 35.37 21.76 5.88
N SER A 51 36.40 20.89 5.87
CA SER A 51 37.65 21.12 5.14
C SER A 51 37.55 20.68 3.68
N LYS A 52 38.39 21.21 2.77
CA LYS A 52 38.31 20.91 1.33
C LYS A 52 39.18 19.71 0.93
N ASP A 53 38.66 18.88 0.03
CA ASP A 53 39.37 17.81 -0.67
C ASP A 53 40.35 18.36 -1.73
N ASP A 54 41.05 17.45 -2.41
CA ASP A 54 42.01 17.77 -3.49
C ASP A 54 41.36 18.44 -4.72
N PHE A 55 40.03 18.38 -4.84
CA PHE A 55 39.23 18.98 -5.90
C PHE A 55 38.58 20.32 -5.48
N GLY A 56 38.69 20.71 -4.21
CA GLY A 56 38.16 21.94 -3.64
C GLY A 56 36.74 21.84 -3.07
N ASN A 57 36.17 20.63 -2.97
CA ASN A 57 34.87 20.35 -2.37
C ASN A 57 35.00 20.15 -0.85
N PRO A 58 34.09 20.70 -0.03
CA PRO A 58 34.09 20.44 1.40
C PRO A 58 33.71 18.98 1.73
N TYR A 59 34.37 18.39 2.73
CA TYR A 59 33.91 17.14 3.34
C TYR A 59 32.70 17.43 4.24
N GLU A 60 31.51 17.01 3.82
CA GLU A 60 30.27 17.28 4.54
C GLU A 60 29.64 16.03 5.16
N GLU A 61 30.08 14.83 4.74
CA GLU A 61 29.47 13.56 5.15
C GLU A 61 30.28 12.84 6.24
N TRP A 62 29.58 12.28 7.22
CA TRP A 62 30.12 11.44 8.28
C TRP A 62 29.19 10.25 8.55
N PHE A 63 29.71 9.24 9.25
CA PHE A 63 28.93 8.13 9.78
C PHE A 63 29.51 7.70 11.13
N ILE A 64 28.77 6.93 11.90
CA ILE A 64 29.21 6.39 13.18
C ILE A 64 29.70 4.97 12.95
N SER A 65 30.98 4.73 13.23
CA SER A 65 31.60 3.44 12.96
C SER A 65 31.53 2.48 14.15
N ASP A 66 31.37 3.01 15.36
CA ASP A 66 31.28 2.22 16.58
C ASP A 66 30.68 3.04 17.73
N TYR A 67 30.25 2.34 18.78
CA TYR A 67 29.74 2.92 20.01
C TYR A 67 30.38 2.25 21.23
N ASP A 68 30.64 3.03 22.27
CA ASP A 68 30.95 2.53 23.61
C ASP A 68 29.76 2.91 24.52
N CYS A 69 28.87 1.95 24.79
CA CYS A 69 27.67 2.17 25.59
C CYS A 69 27.84 1.67 27.03
N TYR A 70 27.42 2.48 27.99
CA TYR A 70 27.43 2.17 29.43
C TYR A 70 26.02 2.01 30.00
N VAL A 71 25.04 1.91 29.10
CA VAL A 71 23.62 1.62 29.36
C VAL A 71 23.36 0.24 28.76
N ASP A 72 22.95 -0.72 29.58
CA ASP A 72 22.77 -2.10 29.15
C ASP A 72 21.73 -2.21 28.02
N GLY A 73 21.99 -3.09 27.06
CA GLY A 73 21.18 -3.29 25.85
C GLY A 73 21.15 -2.13 24.84
N LEU A 74 21.70 -0.94 25.16
CA LEU A 74 21.58 0.24 24.29
C LEU A 74 22.36 0.09 22.98
N TYR A 75 23.54 -0.52 23.00
CA TYR A 75 24.39 -0.71 21.81
C TYR A 75 23.64 -1.39 20.66
N GLU A 76 22.77 -2.36 20.98
CA GLU A 76 22.00 -3.13 19.99
C GLU A 76 20.89 -2.29 19.33
N LYS A 77 20.63 -1.08 19.82
CA LYS A 77 19.55 -0.18 19.37
C LYS A 77 20.05 1.00 18.53
N LEU A 78 21.36 1.15 18.36
CA LEU A 78 21.98 2.27 17.66
C LEU A 78 22.56 1.83 16.31
N GLY A 79 22.28 2.59 15.26
CA GLY A 79 22.76 2.36 13.89
C GLY A 79 23.96 3.21 13.46
N GLU A 80 24.47 3.00 12.24
CA GLU A 80 25.64 3.72 11.72
C GLU A 80 25.34 5.17 11.26
N TYR A 81 24.06 5.52 11.11
CA TYR A 81 23.59 6.78 10.52
C TYR A 81 22.67 7.57 11.45
N GLU A 82 22.82 7.39 12.77
CA GLU A 82 21.99 8.07 13.75
C GLU A 82 22.22 9.59 13.74
N ASN A 83 21.14 10.33 13.98
CA ASN A 83 21.20 11.79 14.07
C ASN A 83 21.92 12.23 15.35
N LEU A 84 22.94 13.09 15.23
CA LEU A 84 23.75 13.53 16.38
C LEU A 84 22.98 14.40 17.38
N ASP A 85 21.95 15.13 16.94
CA ASP A 85 21.05 15.86 17.85
C ASP A 85 20.15 14.91 18.61
N GLU A 86 19.65 13.85 17.96
CA GLU A 86 18.86 12.80 18.62
C GLU A 86 19.68 11.99 19.63
N LEU A 87 20.91 11.59 19.26
CA LEU A 87 21.83 10.94 20.19
C LEU A 87 22.11 11.84 21.40
N ASN A 88 22.30 13.14 21.16
CA ASN A 88 22.51 14.08 22.24
C ASN A 88 21.27 14.24 23.12
N TYR A 89 20.08 14.28 22.54
CA TYR A 89 18.83 14.36 23.27
C TYR A 89 18.57 13.10 24.11
N LEU A 90 18.77 11.91 23.55
CA LEU A 90 18.70 10.64 24.28
C LEU A 90 19.68 10.62 25.45
N ALA A 91 20.94 10.98 25.21
CA ALA A 91 21.96 10.98 26.26
C ALA A 91 21.65 11.99 27.37
N SER A 92 21.14 13.17 27.01
CA SER A 92 20.68 14.15 28.00
C SER A 92 19.51 13.64 28.83
N LYS A 93 18.52 12.98 28.23
CA LYS A 93 17.43 12.35 28.98
C LYS A 93 17.92 11.29 29.94
N LEU A 94 18.84 10.43 29.50
CA LEU A 94 19.44 9.39 30.34
C LEU A 94 20.23 10.00 31.50
N ASP A 95 20.92 11.12 31.29
CA ASP A 95 21.69 11.81 32.33
C ASP A 95 20.83 12.58 33.34
N GLU A 96 19.61 12.95 32.95
CA GLU A 96 18.63 13.62 33.81
C GLU A 96 17.83 12.67 34.70
N LEU A 97 17.83 11.36 34.41
CA LEU A 97 17.18 10.37 35.27
C LEU A 97 17.80 10.39 36.67
N ASP A 98 17.07 9.91 37.67
CA ASP A 98 17.65 9.55 38.96
C ASP A 98 17.88 8.04 39.05
N ASP A 99 18.53 7.57 40.13
CA ASP A 99 18.84 6.14 40.30
C ASP A 99 17.57 5.26 40.25
N HIS A 100 16.41 5.79 40.66
CA HIS A 100 15.15 5.05 40.63
C HIS A 100 14.65 4.93 39.20
N ASP A 101 14.51 6.05 38.49
CA ASP A 101 13.96 6.09 37.14
C ASP A 101 14.90 5.43 36.13
N TYR A 102 16.22 5.47 36.34
CA TYR A 102 17.19 4.75 35.52
C TYR A 102 17.03 3.23 35.62
N ASN A 103 16.91 2.69 36.84
CA ASN A 103 16.63 1.26 37.03
C ASN A 103 15.27 0.90 36.45
N HIS A 104 14.30 1.82 36.51
CA HIS A 104 12.99 1.62 35.93
C HIS A 104 13.04 1.52 34.41
N PHE A 105 13.76 2.44 33.78
CA PHE A 105 14.04 2.45 32.35
C PHE A 105 14.76 1.18 31.89
N GLN A 106 15.79 0.74 32.60
CA GLN A 106 16.52 -0.50 32.29
C GLN A 106 15.61 -1.74 32.34
N ALA A 107 14.75 -1.82 33.36
CA ALA A 107 13.78 -2.90 33.46
C ALA A 107 12.77 -2.87 32.31
N ALA A 108 12.30 -1.68 31.92
CA ALA A 108 11.38 -1.50 30.79
C ALA A 108 12.05 -1.85 29.45
N MET A 109 13.32 -1.51 29.24
CA MET A 109 14.08 -1.84 28.03
C MET A 109 14.14 -3.34 27.74
N GLN A 110 14.14 -4.20 28.78
CA GLN A 110 14.21 -5.65 28.59
C GLN A 110 12.88 -6.27 28.09
N ILE A 111 11.74 -5.60 28.28
CA ILE A 111 10.42 -6.18 28.01
C ILE A 111 9.56 -5.35 27.04
N SER A 112 9.92 -4.09 26.80
CA SER A 112 9.15 -3.15 25.97
C SER A 112 9.29 -3.46 24.48
N ASP A 113 8.16 -3.51 23.78
CA ASP A 113 8.12 -3.56 22.31
C ASP A 113 8.56 -2.23 21.67
N TYR A 114 8.61 -1.12 22.44
CA TYR A 114 9.01 0.22 22.00
C TYR A 114 10.51 0.45 22.19
N THR A 115 11.34 -0.37 21.54
CA THR A 115 12.81 -0.24 21.58
C THR A 115 13.46 -0.40 20.21
N GLY A 116 12.70 -0.16 19.12
CA GLY A 116 13.14 -0.41 17.74
C GLY A 116 13.99 0.69 17.12
N SER A 117 14.02 1.88 17.72
CA SER A 117 14.73 3.06 17.22
C SER A 117 15.10 4.02 18.36
N ILE A 118 15.99 4.99 18.12
CA ILE A 118 16.30 6.06 19.09
C ILE A 118 15.02 6.79 19.51
N LYS A 119 14.14 7.11 18.56
CA LYS A 119 12.83 7.71 18.82
C LYS A 119 12.04 6.89 19.86
N ASP A 120 11.95 5.57 19.66
CA ASP A 120 11.19 4.71 20.58
C ASP A 120 11.81 4.68 21.97
N VAL A 121 13.15 4.62 22.06
CA VAL A 121 13.88 4.62 23.34
C VAL A 121 13.71 5.95 24.07
N ILE A 122 13.73 7.10 23.37
CA ILE A 122 13.45 8.42 23.95
C ILE A 122 12.03 8.45 24.51
N ASN A 123 11.04 7.99 23.74
CA ASN A 123 9.66 7.94 24.21
C ASN A 123 9.47 6.95 25.36
N LEU A 124 10.23 5.86 25.41
CA LEU A 124 10.19 4.89 26.51
C LEU A 124 10.56 5.56 27.84
N ILE A 125 11.56 6.45 27.84
CA ILE A 125 11.96 7.23 29.03
C ILE A 125 10.79 8.10 29.53
N ASP A 126 9.95 8.61 28.63
CA ASP A 126 8.79 9.43 29.00
C ASP A 126 7.52 8.63 29.35
N ASN A 127 7.55 7.29 29.19
CA ASN A 127 6.42 6.40 29.42
C ASN A 127 6.74 5.29 30.43
N LEU A 128 7.61 5.56 31.41
CA LEU A 128 8.00 4.55 32.42
C LEU A 128 6.82 4.09 33.28
N ASP A 129 5.80 4.93 33.46
CA ASP A 129 4.55 4.62 34.16
C ASP A 129 3.72 3.48 33.54
N LYS A 130 3.94 3.19 32.26
CA LYS A 130 3.40 2.00 31.59
C LYS A 130 3.93 0.69 32.18
N TYR A 131 5.07 0.72 32.85
CA TYR A 131 5.71 -0.47 33.40
C TYR A 131 5.70 -0.39 34.93
N GLU A 132 5.19 -1.42 35.59
CA GLU A 132 5.31 -1.54 37.04
C GLU A 132 6.35 -2.60 37.38
N ILE A 133 7.23 -2.28 38.34
CA ILE A 133 8.35 -3.13 38.74
C ILE A 133 8.15 -3.56 40.18
N TYR A 134 8.36 -4.85 40.44
CA TYR A 134 8.45 -5.43 41.76
C TYR A 134 9.89 -5.87 42.04
N PRO A 135 10.71 -4.99 42.66
CA PRO A 135 12.10 -5.29 42.94
C PRO A 135 12.24 -6.49 43.88
N GLY A 136 13.22 -7.35 43.61
CA GLY A 136 13.51 -8.54 44.43
C GLY A 136 12.55 -9.71 44.24
N VAL A 137 11.63 -9.62 43.27
CA VAL A 137 10.78 -10.72 42.82
C VAL A 137 11.44 -11.40 41.63
N GLU A 138 12.13 -12.52 41.87
CA GLU A 138 13.00 -13.18 40.86
C GLU A 138 12.41 -14.51 40.34
N SER A 139 11.31 -14.97 40.93
CA SER A 139 10.68 -16.23 40.55
C SER A 139 9.16 -16.20 40.72
N ASN A 140 8.47 -17.15 40.08
CA ASN A 140 7.03 -17.34 40.27
C ASN A 140 6.65 -17.58 41.74
N ALA A 141 7.51 -18.25 42.51
CA ALA A 141 7.28 -18.45 43.94
C ALA A 141 7.33 -17.12 44.71
N ASP A 142 8.34 -16.27 44.42
CA ASP A 142 8.47 -14.95 45.04
C ASP A 142 7.31 -14.04 44.67
N LEU A 143 6.86 -14.09 43.40
CA LEU A 143 5.73 -13.31 42.91
C LEU A 143 4.44 -13.72 43.61
N GLY A 144 4.21 -15.03 43.77
CA GLY A 144 3.06 -15.54 44.50
C GLY A 144 3.07 -15.11 45.97
N HIS A 145 4.23 -15.15 46.62
CA HIS A 145 4.40 -14.65 47.99
C HIS A 145 4.13 -13.14 48.07
N TYR A 146 4.70 -12.35 47.16
CA TYR A 146 4.53 -10.90 47.11
C TYR A 146 3.05 -10.50 46.97
N TYR A 147 2.31 -11.14 46.06
CA TYR A 147 0.88 -10.83 45.86
C TYR A 147 0.00 -11.18 47.05
N ILE A 148 0.28 -12.30 47.72
CA ILE A 148 -0.55 -12.76 48.84
C ILE A 148 -0.23 -11.99 50.12
N GLU A 149 1.05 -11.89 50.47
CA GLU A 149 1.49 -11.38 51.77
C GLU A 149 1.71 -9.86 51.76
N GLU A 150 2.34 -9.30 50.72
CA GLU A 150 2.70 -7.88 50.67
C GLU A 150 1.58 -7.03 50.07
N LEU A 151 0.97 -7.45 48.95
CA LEU A 151 -0.16 -6.75 48.34
C LEU A 151 -1.51 -7.10 49.00
N GLY A 152 -1.57 -8.17 49.80
CA GLY A 152 -2.78 -8.56 50.53
C GLY A 152 -3.92 -9.02 49.63
N MET A 153 -3.63 -9.57 48.45
CA MET A 153 -4.64 -10.03 47.48
C MET A 153 -5.50 -11.19 48.02
N MET A 154 -5.02 -11.90 49.05
CA MET A 154 -5.74 -12.97 49.73
C MET A 154 -5.41 -12.99 51.23
N GLU A 155 -6.44 -12.99 52.09
CA GLU A 155 -6.23 -13.22 53.52
C GLU A 155 -6.00 -14.71 53.79
N VAL A 156 -4.76 -15.07 54.14
CA VAL A 156 -4.35 -16.43 54.47
C VAL A 156 -4.11 -16.54 55.98
N PRO A 157 -4.86 -17.39 56.71
CA PRO A 157 -4.54 -17.66 58.12
C PRO A 157 -3.16 -18.31 58.27
N ASP A 158 -2.37 -17.91 59.28
CA ASP A 158 -0.99 -18.40 59.52
C ASP A 158 -0.83 -19.93 59.45
N TYR A 159 -1.83 -20.69 59.90
CA TYR A 159 -1.79 -22.15 59.93
C TYR A 159 -2.00 -22.80 58.55
N LEU A 160 -2.36 -22.03 57.52
CA LEU A 160 -2.52 -22.46 56.13
C LEU A 160 -1.41 -21.95 55.20
N ALA A 161 -0.60 -20.97 55.63
CA ALA A 161 0.45 -20.36 54.79
C ALA A 161 1.40 -21.41 54.18
N ASP A 162 1.90 -22.35 54.99
CA ASP A 162 2.80 -23.43 54.54
C ASP A 162 2.14 -24.46 53.57
N TYR A 163 0.84 -24.35 53.31
CA TYR A 163 0.10 -25.25 52.42
C TYR A 163 -0.30 -24.61 51.09
N ILE A 164 0.01 -23.32 50.88
CA ILE A 164 -0.25 -22.63 49.62
C ILE A 164 0.87 -22.94 48.62
N ASP A 165 0.47 -23.24 47.38
CA ASP A 165 1.39 -23.37 46.26
C ASP A 165 1.64 -22.00 45.64
N TYR A 166 2.55 -21.23 46.25
CA TYR A 166 2.88 -19.87 45.83
C TYR A 166 3.48 -19.84 44.42
N GLU A 167 4.23 -20.87 44.02
CA GLU A 167 4.81 -20.97 42.67
C GLU A 167 3.73 -21.09 41.60
N ALA A 168 2.73 -21.97 41.81
CA ALA A 168 1.61 -22.10 40.88
C ALA A 168 0.79 -20.81 40.79
N TYR A 169 0.52 -20.16 41.93
CA TYR A 169 -0.23 -18.91 41.95
C TYR A 169 0.50 -17.77 41.24
N GLY A 170 1.79 -17.56 41.54
CA GLY A 170 2.58 -16.52 40.88
C GLY A 170 2.75 -16.76 39.38
N ARG A 171 2.88 -18.01 38.93
CA ARG A 171 2.88 -18.32 37.48
C ARG A 171 1.58 -17.88 36.80
N ASP A 172 0.44 -18.14 37.44
CA ASP A 172 -0.85 -17.75 36.89
C ASP A 172 -1.01 -16.22 36.88
N VAL A 173 -0.51 -15.51 37.90
CA VAL A 173 -0.41 -14.04 37.93
C VAL A 173 0.43 -13.54 36.74
N ALA A 174 1.62 -14.11 36.55
CA ALA A 174 2.54 -13.70 35.48
C ALA A 174 1.91 -13.82 34.09
N ILE A 175 1.21 -14.93 33.83
CA ILE A 175 0.49 -15.14 32.56
C ILE A 175 -0.64 -14.13 32.37
N ASN A 176 -1.44 -13.87 33.42
CA ASN A 176 -2.63 -13.02 33.31
C ASN A 176 -2.28 -11.54 33.12
N GLU A 177 -1.16 -11.10 33.68
CA GLU A 177 -0.70 -9.71 33.59
C GLU A 177 0.36 -9.50 32.50
N MET A 178 0.70 -10.56 31.74
CA MET A 178 1.74 -10.55 30.71
C MET A 178 3.09 -10.04 31.22
N GLY A 179 3.39 -10.25 32.50
CA GLY A 179 4.63 -9.79 33.10
C GLY A 179 5.78 -10.78 32.92
N GLN A 180 6.99 -10.27 33.07
CA GLN A 180 8.24 -10.98 32.81
C GLN A 180 9.25 -10.73 33.94
N PHE A 181 10.12 -11.71 34.16
CA PHE A 181 11.24 -11.57 35.10
C PHE A 181 12.43 -10.97 34.36
N THR A 182 12.98 -9.89 34.91
CA THR A 182 14.15 -9.16 34.40
C THR A 182 15.26 -9.17 35.46
N ASP A 183 16.44 -8.66 35.10
CA ASP A 183 17.54 -8.48 36.07
C ASP A 183 17.21 -7.46 37.19
N TYR A 184 16.10 -6.72 37.04
CA TYR A 184 15.62 -5.70 37.97
C TYR A 184 14.41 -6.16 38.82
N GLY A 185 13.96 -7.41 38.64
CA GLY A 185 12.81 -7.99 39.33
C GLY A 185 11.70 -8.38 38.36
N TYR A 186 10.47 -8.48 38.86
CA TYR A 186 9.33 -8.78 38.00
C TYR A 186 8.72 -7.48 37.46
N VAL A 187 8.54 -7.40 36.14
CA VAL A 187 8.01 -6.23 35.45
C VAL A 187 6.70 -6.61 34.76
N ARG A 188 5.67 -5.77 34.89
CA ARG A 188 4.41 -5.95 34.16
C ARG A 188 4.01 -4.69 33.40
N ASP A 189 3.40 -4.89 32.24
CA ASP A 189 2.73 -3.82 31.50
C ASP A 189 1.41 -3.50 32.20
N THR A 190 1.22 -2.23 32.59
CA THR A 190 0.01 -1.75 33.25
C THR A 190 -1.19 -1.65 32.28
N GLN A 191 -0.95 -1.88 30.99
CA GLN A 191 -1.86 -1.67 29.85
C GLN A 191 -2.28 -0.21 29.66
N GLU A 192 -1.53 0.73 30.25
CA GLU A 192 -1.69 2.15 29.95
C GLU A 192 -1.23 2.46 28.52
N SER A 193 -1.79 3.54 27.96
CA SER A 193 -1.49 3.97 26.60
C SER A 193 -0.06 4.51 26.50
N PHE A 194 0.72 4.00 25.57
CA PHE A 194 2.01 4.59 25.22
C PHE A 194 1.80 5.87 24.40
N THR A 195 2.33 6.99 24.86
CA THR A 195 2.21 8.29 24.20
C THR A 195 3.51 8.62 23.48
N GLU A 196 3.41 8.93 22.18
CA GLU A 196 4.55 9.45 21.42
C GLU A 196 4.69 10.96 21.70
N TYR A 197 5.67 11.33 22.52
CA TYR A 197 6.04 12.71 22.84
C TYR A 197 7.07 13.28 21.86
N TYR A 198 7.87 12.41 21.26
CA TYR A 198 8.87 12.74 20.25
C TYR A 198 8.61 11.93 18.98
N ASP A 199 8.47 12.60 17.85
CA ASP A 199 8.07 12.01 16.56
C ASP A 199 9.25 11.61 15.67
N GLY A 200 10.50 11.84 16.11
CA GLY A 200 11.70 11.63 15.29
C GLY A 200 12.04 12.81 14.39
N ASP A 201 11.29 13.91 14.47
CA ASP A 201 11.65 15.15 13.78
C ASP A 201 12.63 15.95 14.64
N ARG A 202 13.84 16.18 14.13
CA ARG A 202 14.86 17.04 14.74
C ARG A 202 14.29 18.38 15.22
N GLU A 203 13.35 18.96 14.47
CA GLU A 203 12.76 20.27 14.79
C GLU A 203 11.86 20.26 16.04
N ASN A 204 11.55 19.09 16.58
CA ASN A 204 10.85 18.94 17.86
C ASN A 204 11.79 18.67 19.05
N ILE A 205 13.10 18.52 18.81
CA ILE A 205 14.11 18.43 19.89
C ILE A 205 14.27 19.82 20.53
N PRO A 206 14.28 19.97 21.86
CA PRO A 206 14.56 21.27 22.48
C PRO A 206 15.92 21.85 22.08
N ASP A 207 15.98 23.17 21.82
CA ASP A 207 17.18 23.87 21.30
C ASP A 207 18.46 23.58 22.09
N GLU A 208 18.36 23.39 23.41
CA GLU A 208 19.51 23.14 24.28
C GLU A 208 20.18 21.78 24.07
N TYR A 209 19.47 20.84 23.45
CA TYR A 209 20.00 19.52 23.09
C TYR A 209 20.43 19.44 21.61
N ARG A 210 20.17 20.47 20.79
CA ARG A 210 20.61 20.54 19.39
C ARG A 210 22.06 20.98 19.31
N VAL A 211 22.95 20.02 19.11
CA VAL A 211 24.40 20.23 19.01
C VAL A 211 24.86 20.54 17.59
N MET A 212 24.07 20.25 16.55
CA MET A 212 24.43 20.45 15.14
C MET A 212 24.09 21.85 14.59
N ASP A 213 23.51 22.74 15.39
CA ASP A 213 23.09 24.08 14.97
C ASP A 213 24.22 24.95 14.37
N PHE A 214 25.50 24.66 14.67
CA PHE A 214 26.63 25.36 14.08
C PHE A 214 26.77 25.09 12.57
N MET A 215 26.39 23.90 12.10
CA MET A 215 26.31 23.59 10.67
C MET A 215 25.19 24.41 10.01
N VAL A 216 24.05 24.56 10.71
CA VAL A 216 22.92 25.41 10.30
C VAL A 216 23.27 26.90 10.36
N SER A 217 24.22 27.33 11.19
CA SER A 217 24.60 28.75 11.36
C SER A 217 25.43 29.31 10.20
N GLY A 218 26.10 28.44 9.42
CA GLY A 218 26.64 28.76 8.09
C GLY A 218 25.55 28.85 7.00
N GLU A 219 24.36 28.34 7.31
CA GLU A 219 23.20 28.23 6.42
C GLU A 219 22.04 29.14 6.82
N LYS A 220 22.25 30.11 7.73
CA LYS A 220 21.32 31.26 7.93
C LYS A 220 21.39 32.27 6.78
N GLU A 221 21.39 31.76 5.56
CA GLU A 221 20.83 32.38 4.36
C GLU A 221 20.38 31.33 3.32
N ARG A 222 19.95 30.12 3.70
CA ARG A 222 19.12 29.28 2.81
C ARG A 222 17.68 29.34 3.28
N LYS A 223 16.90 30.15 2.56
CA LYS A 223 15.44 29.98 2.54
C LYS A 223 15.19 28.51 2.19
N THR A 224 14.31 27.83 2.93
CA THR A 224 13.65 26.60 2.46
C THR A 224 13.36 26.79 0.98
N MET A 225 13.97 25.95 0.15
CA MET A 225 13.92 26.16 -1.28
C MET A 225 12.47 25.93 -1.70
N ASN A 226 11.77 26.99 -2.10
CA ASN A 226 10.40 26.82 -2.58
C ASN A 226 10.44 25.95 -3.85
N TYR A 227 9.34 25.25 -4.12
CA TYR A 227 9.23 24.31 -5.23
C TYR A 227 9.77 24.82 -6.58
N GLU A 228 9.51 26.09 -6.92
CA GLU A 228 10.00 26.67 -8.19
C GLU A 228 11.51 26.91 -8.20
N THR A 229 12.10 27.27 -7.05
CA THR A 229 13.56 27.36 -6.90
C THR A 229 14.18 25.96 -6.93
N PHE A 230 13.57 24.98 -6.25
CA PHE A 230 14.00 23.58 -6.28
C PHE A 230 14.05 23.05 -7.71
N LYS A 231 12.97 23.19 -8.47
CA LYS A 231 12.94 22.74 -9.87
C LYS A 231 14.10 23.29 -10.69
N GLN A 232 14.38 24.59 -10.58
CA GLN A 232 15.41 25.24 -11.39
C GLN A 232 16.82 24.79 -10.99
N GLU A 233 17.13 24.78 -9.70
CA GLU A 233 18.44 24.37 -9.19
C GLU A 233 18.67 22.86 -9.46
N PHE A 234 17.65 22.04 -9.16
CA PHE A 234 17.71 20.60 -9.35
C PHE A 234 17.93 20.20 -10.81
N ALA A 235 17.32 20.89 -11.77
CA ALA A 235 17.55 20.62 -13.18
C ALA A 235 18.99 20.95 -13.63
N GLU A 236 19.56 22.08 -13.19
CA GLU A 236 20.94 22.43 -13.55
C GLU A 236 21.93 21.45 -12.90
N ASP A 237 21.70 21.06 -11.65
CA ASP A 237 22.55 20.12 -10.94
C ASP A 237 22.49 18.71 -11.55
N ILE A 238 21.30 18.25 -11.95
CA ILE A 238 21.14 16.99 -12.69
C ILE A 238 21.90 17.05 -14.01
N LYS A 239 21.84 18.18 -14.72
CA LYS A 239 22.57 18.36 -15.98
C LYS A 239 24.08 18.25 -15.76
N GLU A 240 24.60 18.88 -14.71
CA GLU A 240 26.02 18.80 -14.34
C GLU A 240 26.42 17.36 -13.95
N LYS A 241 25.63 16.70 -13.09
CA LYS A 241 25.89 15.33 -12.63
C LYS A 241 25.86 14.30 -13.75
N LEU A 242 24.96 14.46 -14.72
CA LEU A 242 24.94 13.62 -15.92
C LEU A 242 26.17 13.89 -16.80
N TYR A 243 26.57 15.15 -16.97
CA TYR A 243 27.78 15.48 -17.71
C TYR A 243 29.05 14.86 -17.08
N GLU A 244 29.18 14.92 -15.75
CA GLU A 244 30.27 14.28 -14.99
C GLU A 244 30.33 12.76 -15.20
N ARG A 245 29.17 12.12 -15.41
CA ARG A 245 29.03 10.69 -15.70
C ARG A 245 29.28 10.32 -17.17
N GLY A 246 29.60 11.29 -18.02
CA GLY A 246 29.96 11.08 -19.42
C GLY A 246 28.77 11.08 -20.39
N TYR A 247 27.60 11.55 -19.97
CA TYR A 247 26.51 11.86 -20.90
C TYR A 247 26.83 13.16 -21.67
N ASP A 248 26.46 13.21 -22.95
CA ASP A 248 26.50 14.44 -23.76
C ASP A 248 25.50 15.48 -23.22
N ASP A 249 25.46 16.67 -23.83
CA ASP A 249 24.49 17.70 -23.47
C ASP A 249 23.05 17.13 -23.48
N VAL A 250 22.31 17.40 -22.39
CA VAL A 250 20.90 17.03 -22.25
C VAL A 250 20.02 18.26 -22.28
N ARG A 251 18.83 18.12 -22.86
CA ARG A 251 17.74 19.08 -22.80
C ARG A 251 16.79 18.69 -21.68
N ILE A 252 16.63 19.57 -20.71
CA ILE A 252 15.67 19.41 -19.62
C ILE A 252 14.45 20.31 -19.88
N SER A 253 13.26 19.78 -19.64
CA SER A 253 12.01 20.54 -19.68
C SER A 253 11.01 20.02 -18.67
N PHE A 254 10.21 20.91 -18.10
CA PHE A 254 9.13 20.55 -17.18
C PHE A 254 7.80 20.44 -17.94
N ASN A 255 7.04 19.41 -17.65
CA ASN A 255 5.72 19.20 -18.21
C ASN A 255 4.85 18.43 -17.24
N ASN A 256 3.56 18.76 -17.25
CA ASN A 256 2.56 17.96 -16.56
C ASN A 256 2.46 16.59 -17.24
N VAL A 257 2.51 15.52 -16.45
CA VAL A 257 2.33 14.14 -16.90
C VAL A 257 1.00 13.65 -16.38
N GLU A 258 0.08 13.45 -17.31
CA GLU A 258 -1.18 12.76 -17.05
C GLU A 258 -0.98 11.27 -17.34
N LYS A 259 -0.94 10.48 -16.28
CA LYS A 259 -1.00 9.02 -16.33
C LYS A 259 -2.37 8.56 -15.83
N THR A 260 -2.72 7.33 -16.13
CA THR A 260 -3.93 6.71 -15.57
C THR A 260 -3.84 6.73 -14.05
N ASN A 261 -4.86 7.30 -13.40
CA ASN A 261 -4.95 7.51 -11.96
C ASN A 261 -3.86 8.40 -11.34
N GLN A 262 -3.05 9.12 -12.12
CA GLN A 262 -1.97 9.96 -11.62
C GLN A 262 -1.81 11.26 -12.41
N ASN A 263 -1.59 12.35 -11.70
CA ASN A 263 -1.22 13.64 -12.30
C ASN A 263 -0.08 14.23 -11.49
N TYR A 264 1.05 14.48 -12.15
CA TYR A 264 2.23 15.07 -11.52
C TYR A 264 3.05 15.86 -12.53
N GLU A 265 3.76 16.87 -12.06
CA GLU A 265 4.78 17.53 -12.85
C GLU A 265 6.02 16.66 -12.97
N ALA A 266 6.50 16.47 -14.19
CA ALA A 266 7.72 15.73 -14.48
C ALA A 266 8.82 16.65 -15.01
N MET A 267 10.05 16.32 -14.65
CA MET A 267 11.26 16.79 -15.29
C MET A 267 11.64 15.80 -16.40
N SER A 268 11.47 16.20 -17.66
CA SER A 268 11.86 15.41 -18.82
C SER A 268 13.32 15.69 -19.19
N VAL A 269 14.16 14.67 -19.19
CA VAL A 269 15.59 14.73 -19.55
C VAL A 269 15.82 14.00 -20.87
N VAL A 270 16.17 14.74 -21.91
CA VAL A 270 16.33 14.21 -23.29
C VAL A 270 17.75 14.47 -23.79
N PRO A 271 18.53 13.45 -24.17
CA PRO A 271 19.85 13.65 -24.77
C PRO A 271 19.77 14.48 -26.07
N GLU A 272 20.74 15.36 -26.29
CA GLU A 272 20.75 16.22 -27.48
C GLU A 272 20.83 15.39 -28.78
N GLY A 273 19.94 15.70 -29.73
CA GLY A 273 19.80 14.92 -30.98
C GLY A 273 18.84 13.74 -30.90
N ASN A 274 18.35 13.37 -29.71
CA ASN A 274 17.31 12.35 -29.53
C ASN A 274 15.91 12.99 -29.36
N ASN A 275 14.89 12.20 -29.73
CA ASN A 275 13.48 12.57 -29.54
C ASN A 275 12.83 11.87 -28.33
N VAL A 276 13.58 10.99 -27.67
CA VAL A 276 13.13 10.17 -26.53
C VAL A 276 14.04 10.46 -25.35
N GLY A 277 13.47 10.54 -24.16
CA GLY A 277 14.19 10.77 -22.91
C GLY A 277 13.43 10.20 -21.72
N VAL A 278 13.92 10.50 -20.52
CA VAL A 278 13.38 9.99 -19.25
C VAL A 278 12.54 11.07 -18.59
N ASN A 279 11.35 10.70 -18.12
CA ASN A 279 10.49 11.58 -17.32
C ASN A 279 10.66 11.21 -15.84
N PHE A 280 11.20 12.14 -15.07
CA PHE A 280 11.40 11.99 -13.62
C PHE A 280 10.33 12.77 -12.86
N ASN A 281 9.71 12.18 -11.84
CA ASN A 281 8.68 12.86 -11.05
C ASN A 281 9.35 13.87 -10.09
N ILE A 282 9.26 15.17 -10.43
CA ILE A 282 9.95 16.22 -9.67
C ILE A 282 9.19 16.61 -8.40
N GLU A 283 7.88 16.38 -8.35
CA GLU A 283 7.08 16.58 -7.14
C GLU A 283 7.47 15.60 -6.04
N ASN A 284 7.67 14.32 -6.38
CA ASN A 284 8.13 13.31 -5.41
C ASN A 284 9.54 13.61 -4.90
N ALA A 285 10.43 14.09 -5.76
CA ALA A 285 11.77 14.50 -5.34
C ALA A 285 11.73 15.72 -4.43
N PHE A 286 10.85 16.69 -4.72
CA PHE A 286 10.65 17.84 -3.84
C PHE A 286 10.04 17.42 -2.50
N ALA A 287 9.02 16.57 -2.48
CA ALA A 287 8.43 16.06 -1.24
C ALA A 287 9.45 15.25 -0.41
N SER A 288 10.31 14.48 -1.07
CA SER A 288 11.41 13.76 -0.41
C SER A 288 12.40 14.75 0.21
N TYR A 289 12.75 15.81 -0.53
CA TYR A 289 13.57 16.90 0.00
C TYR A 289 12.88 17.61 1.17
N GLU A 290 11.59 17.93 1.10
CA GLU A 290 10.86 18.57 2.21
C GLU A 290 10.80 17.69 3.46
N HIS A 291 10.75 16.37 3.28
CA HIS A 291 10.68 15.42 4.38
C HIS A 291 12.05 15.13 5.01
N THR A 292 13.10 15.07 4.20
CA THR A 292 14.45 14.64 4.65
C THR A 292 15.42 15.80 4.86
N ASP A 293 15.13 16.97 4.29
CA ASP A 293 16.04 18.11 4.06
C ASP A 293 17.35 17.72 3.35
N ASP A 294 17.42 16.52 2.75
CA ASP A 294 18.61 15.98 2.09
C ASP A 294 18.57 16.22 0.58
N TYR A 295 18.89 17.45 0.18
CA TYR A 295 18.96 17.79 -1.24
C TYR A 295 19.99 16.95 -2.00
N ALA A 296 21.14 16.66 -1.40
CA ALA A 296 22.25 15.96 -2.04
C ALA A 296 21.92 14.48 -2.30
N GLY A 297 21.32 13.79 -1.34
CA GLY A 297 20.86 12.41 -1.49
C GLY A 297 19.72 12.28 -2.49
N VAL A 298 18.75 13.21 -2.45
CA VAL A 298 17.66 13.26 -3.45
C VAL A 298 18.23 13.48 -4.86
N LEU A 299 19.19 14.39 -5.03
CA LEU A 299 19.88 14.63 -6.30
C LEU A 299 20.66 13.41 -6.78
N ALA A 300 21.40 12.74 -5.89
CA ALA A 300 22.19 11.55 -6.23
C ALA A 300 21.30 10.38 -6.67
N SER A 301 20.21 10.15 -5.93
CA SER A 301 19.19 9.15 -6.25
C SER A 301 18.53 9.43 -7.60
N ALA A 302 18.07 10.66 -7.81
CA ALA A 302 17.47 11.09 -9.07
C ALA A 302 18.45 10.94 -10.25
N THR A 303 19.70 11.35 -10.09
CA THR A 303 20.75 11.19 -11.11
C THR A 303 20.93 9.72 -11.49
N MET A 304 20.97 8.83 -10.50
CA MET A 304 21.13 7.39 -10.75
C MET A 304 19.95 6.82 -11.54
N VAL A 305 18.72 7.14 -11.14
CA VAL A 305 17.49 6.70 -11.82
C VAL A 305 17.44 7.22 -13.25
N ILE A 306 17.77 8.50 -13.47
CA ILE A 306 17.75 9.11 -14.79
C ILE A 306 18.84 8.50 -15.69
N ALA A 307 20.06 8.32 -15.17
CA ALA A 307 21.17 7.70 -15.89
C ALA A 307 20.83 6.27 -16.34
N ASP A 308 20.35 5.43 -15.42
CA ASP A 308 19.94 4.05 -15.74
C ASP A 308 18.80 4.04 -16.76
N GLY A 309 17.82 4.95 -16.64
CA GLY A 309 16.74 5.11 -17.60
C GLY A 309 17.23 5.52 -18.99
N LEU A 310 18.27 6.36 -19.09
CA LEU A 310 18.88 6.76 -20.36
C LEU A 310 19.69 5.63 -20.99
N ASP A 311 20.41 4.85 -20.19
CA ASP A 311 21.22 3.72 -20.67
C ASP A 311 20.35 2.56 -21.19
N ARG A 312 19.20 2.35 -20.54
CA ARG A 312 18.22 1.32 -20.93
C ARG A 312 17.22 1.82 -21.97
N ALA A 313 17.26 3.10 -22.35
CA ALA A 313 16.31 3.67 -23.28
C ALA A 313 16.37 2.92 -24.62
N PRO A 314 15.27 2.28 -25.08
CA PRO A 314 15.30 1.57 -26.33
C PRO A 314 15.48 2.54 -27.50
N ALA A 315 16.18 2.10 -28.54
CA ALA A 315 16.22 2.83 -29.81
C ALA A 315 14.85 2.75 -30.49
N ILE A 316 13.96 3.68 -30.15
CA ILE A 316 12.60 3.72 -30.71
C ILE A 316 12.63 4.38 -32.08
N ASP A 317 12.27 3.61 -33.12
CA ASP A 317 11.92 4.18 -34.41
C ASP A 317 10.53 4.84 -34.34
N VAL A 318 10.52 6.15 -34.10
CA VAL A 318 9.29 6.97 -34.04
C VAL A 318 8.46 6.85 -35.33
N SER A 319 9.08 6.57 -36.48
CA SER A 319 8.35 6.40 -37.73
C SER A 319 7.59 5.08 -37.76
N ALA A 320 8.15 4.01 -37.17
CA ALA A 320 7.48 2.74 -37.00
C ALA A 320 6.30 2.83 -36.01
N LEU A 321 6.41 3.68 -34.97
CA LEU A 321 5.32 3.93 -34.02
C LEU A 321 4.10 4.62 -34.65
N MET A 322 4.25 5.29 -35.78
CA MET A 322 3.15 5.99 -36.45
C MET A 322 2.44 5.12 -37.50
N ASP A 323 2.93 3.90 -37.76
CA ASP A 323 2.34 2.95 -38.69
C ASP A 323 1.38 2.01 -37.94
N TYR A 324 0.08 2.24 -38.11
CA TYR A 324 -0.93 1.43 -37.43
C TYR A 324 -0.89 -0.04 -37.82
N GLU A 325 -0.58 -0.38 -39.07
CA GLU A 325 -0.60 -1.78 -39.51
C GLU A 325 0.48 -2.61 -38.79
N ASN A 326 1.60 -2.00 -38.42
CA ASN A 326 2.65 -2.64 -37.63
C ASN A 326 2.33 -2.65 -36.12
N MET A 327 1.53 -1.68 -35.65
CA MET A 327 1.27 -1.45 -34.23
C MET A 327 0.00 -2.15 -33.75
N LYS A 328 -0.97 -2.43 -34.62
CA LYS A 328 -2.27 -3.00 -34.25
C LYS A 328 -2.13 -4.35 -33.54
N GLU A 329 -1.18 -5.20 -33.94
CA GLU A 329 -0.92 -6.51 -33.31
C GLU A 329 -0.36 -6.40 -31.87
N LYS A 330 -0.02 -5.18 -31.43
CA LYS A 330 0.44 -4.87 -30.07
C LYS A 330 -0.63 -4.17 -29.23
N LEU A 331 -1.82 -3.94 -29.81
CA LEU A 331 -2.88 -3.18 -29.19
C LEU A 331 -3.62 -4.05 -28.16
N SER A 332 -3.70 -3.56 -26.93
CA SER A 332 -4.41 -4.20 -25.83
C SER A 332 -5.34 -3.19 -25.15
N VAL A 333 -6.39 -3.70 -24.52
CA VAL A 333 -7.25 -2.92 -23.62
C VAL A 333 -6.69 -2.87 -22.20
N GLU A 334 -7.09 -1.83 -21.49
CA GLU A 334 -6.88 -1.62 -20.06
C GLU A 334 -8.14 -0.95 -19.49
N VAL A 335 -8.43 -1.17 -18.21
CA VAL A 335 -9.61 -0.62 -17.55
C VAL A 335 -9.18 0.29 -16.41
N ILE A 336 -9.78 1.49 -16.37
CA ILE A 336 -9.48 2.54 -15.40
C ILE A 336 -10.78 3.11 -14.80
N SER A 337 -10.66 3.79 -13.66
CA SER A 337 -11.79 4.52 -13.07
C SER A 337 -12.22 5.64 -14.02
N ALA A 338 -13.48 5.65 -14.42
CA ALA A 338 -13.91 6.66 -15.38
C ALA A 338 -14.12 8.04 -14.74
N ASP A 339 -14.45 8.07 -13.45
CA ASP A 339 -14.70 9.30 -12.71
C ASP A 339 -13.37 9.93 -12.27
N ALA A 340 -12.40 9.14 -11.81
CA ALA A 340 -11.08 9.65 -11.44
C ALA A 340 -10.25 10.14 -12.64
N ASN A 341 -10.56 9.65 -13.86
CA ASN A 341 -9.82 9.98 -15.08
C ASN A 341 -10.62 10.84 -16.07
N ALA A 342 -11.65 11.56 -15.62
CA ALA A 342 -12.53 12.32 -16.51
C ALA A 342 -11.78 13.28 -17.45
N ASP A 343 -10.74 13.96 -16.95
CA ASP A 343 -9.91 14.88 -17.75
C ASP A 343 -9.06 14.15 -18.80
N LEU A 344 -8.44 13.01 -18.41
CA LEU A 344 -7.68 12.15 -19.33
C LEU A 344 -8.59 11.58 -20.43
N LEU A 345 -9.78 11.12 -20.06
CA LEU A 345 -10.78 10.54 -20.96
C LEU A 345 -11.27 11.52 -22.02
N ALA A 346 -11.19 12.84 -21.79
CA ALA A 346 -11.48 13.84 -22.82
C ALA A 346 -10.48 13.78 -24.00
N ASN A 347 -9.28 13.24 -23.78
CA ASN A 347 -8.16 13.26 -24.70
C ASN A 347 -7.79 11.89 -25.28
N VAL A 348 -8.43 10.80 -24.85
CA VAL A 348 -8.17 9.43 -25.30
C VAL A 348 -9.44 8.74 -25.81
N PRO A 349 -9.34 7.87 -26.84
CA PRO A 349 -10.46 7.01 -27.23
C PRO A 349 -10.76 6.01 -26.10
N HIS A 350 -12.03 5.87 -25.76
CA HIS A 350 -12.45 5.01 -24.66
C HIS A 350 -13.91 4.55 -24.82
N ASP A 351 -14.24 3.43 -24.19
CA ASP A 351 -15.61 2.94 -24.06
C ASP A 351 -15.99 2.91 -22.58
N ARG A 352 -17.16 3.47 -22.23
CA ARG A 352 -17.67 3.41 -20.86
C ARG A 352 -18.20 2.01 -20.56
N MET A 353 -17.83 1.49 -19.40
CA MET A 353 -18.31 0.23 -18.84
C MET A 353 -18.74 0.51 -17.40
N GLU A 354 -20.03 0.80 -17.21
CA GLU A 354 -20.54 1.32 -15.93
C GLU A 354 -19.82 2.62 -15.49
N ASP A 355 -19.23 2.62 -14.32
CA ASP A 355 -18.35 3.65 -13.74
C ASP A 355 -16.87 3.46 -14.11
N LEU A 356 -16.55 2.45 -14.93
CA LEU A 356 -15.23 2.20 -15.48
C LEU A 356 -15.12 2.68 -16.93
N ALA A 357 -13.89 2.84 -17.41
CA ALA A 357 -13.59 3.16 -18.80
C ALA A 357 -12.55 2.18 -19.34
N VAL A 358 -12.83 1.62 -20.51
CA VAL A 358 -11.90 0.81 -21.29
C VAL A 358 -11.08 1.75 -22.16
N VAL A 359 -9.76 1.75 -21.97
CA VAL A 359 -8.79 2.52 -22.75
C VAL A 359 -7.85 1.59 -23.52
N TYR A 360 -7.16 2.15 -24.51
CA TYR A 360 -6.36 1.39 -25.47
C TYR A 360 -4.87 1.71 -25.35
N ARG A 361 -4.02 0.68 -25.33
CA ARG A 361 -2.56 0.84 -25.22
C ARG A 361 -1.82 -0.07 -26.19
N PHE A 362 -0.71 0.40 -26.75
CA PHE A 362 0.26 -0.45 -27.43
C PHE A 362 1.25 -1.03 -26.43
N VAL A 363 1.35 -2.35 -26.35
CA VAL A 363 2.29 -3.08 -25.50
C VAL A 363 3.59 -3.30 -26.28
N MET A 364 4.68 -2.68 -25.85
CA MET A 364 5.94 -2.68 -26.61
C MET A 364 6.86 -3.81 -26.15
N GLU A 365 7.17 -3.84 -24.85
CA GLU A 365 7.98 -4.85 -24.19
C GLU A 365 7.41 -5.10 -22.79
N SER A 366 7.44 -6.35 -22.36
CA SER A 366 7.13 -6.78 -21.00
C SER A 366 8.34 -7.55 -20.46
N SER A 367 8.86 -7.11 -19.31
CA SER A 367 9.89 -7.80 -18.55
C SER A 367 9.38 -8.09 -17.14
N GLU A 368 10.15 -8.85 -16.35
CA GLU A 368 9.86 -9.04 -14.91
C GLU A 368 9.86 -7.71 -14.14
N ASP A 369 10.57 -6.69 -14.63
CA ASP A 369 10.69 -5.36 -14.00
C ASP A 369 9.57 -4.36 -14.40
N GLY A 370 8.69 -4.72 -15.35
CA GLY A 370 7.57 -3.89 -15.75
C GLY A 370 7.20 -3.95 -17.24
N ARG A 371 6.17 -3.17 -17.61
CA ARG A 371 5.58 -3.16 -18.96
C ARG A 371 5.76 -1.80 -19.63
N ALA A 372 6.56 -1.76 -20.71
CA ALA A 372 6.65 -0.60 -21.59
C ALA A 372 5.40 -0.53 -22.48
N SER A 373 4.56 0.49 -22.29
CA SER A 373 3.34 0.66 -23.06
C SER A 373 3.05 2.12 -23.42
N ILE A 374 2.36 2.32 -24.54
CA ILE A 374 1.98 3.65 -25.05
C ILE A 374 0.46 3.77 -25.00
N LEU A 375 -0.05 4.74 -24.24
CA LEU A 375 -1.48 5.08 -24.24
C LEU A 375 -1.87 5.68 -25.59
N VAL A 376 -2.92 5.14 -26.21
CA VAL A 376 -3.45 5.70 -27.44
C VAL A 376 -4.22 6.97 -27.10
N THR A 377 -3.80 8.10 -27.69
CA THR A 377 -4.50 9.38 -27.56
C THR A 377 -5.33 9.67 -28.80
N ASN A 378 -6.30 10.58 -28.70
CA ASN A 378 -7.08 11.04 -29.85
C ASN A 378 -6.16 11.57 -30.96
N ASN A 379 -5.08 12.28 -30.60
CA ASN A 379 -4.12 12.77 -31.58
C ASN A 379 -3.33 11.65 -32.27
N LEU A 380 -2.93 10.62 -31.53
CA LEU A 380 -2.21 9.48 -32.10
C LEU A 380 -3.12 8.68 -33.06
N MET A 381 -4.36 8.42 -32.64
CA MET A 381 -5.38 7.77 -33.45
C MET A 381 -5.65 8.54 -34.75
N ASP A 382 -5.81 9.87 -34.67
CA ASP A 382 -6.01 10.74 -35.84
C ASP A 382 -4.81 10.71 -36.80
N ARG A 383 -3.57 10.72 -36.26
CA ARG A 383 -2.34 10.65 -37.08
C ARG A 383 -2.17 9.30 -37.76
N MET A 384 -2.54 8.23 -37.08
CA MET A 384 -2.57 6.87 -37.61
C MET A 384 -3.69 6.67 -38.64
N GLY A 385 -4.70 7.55 -38.64
CA GLY A 385 -5.82 7.50 -39.59
C GLY A 385 -6.82 6.39 -39.27
N VAL A 386 -6.98 6.03 -37.99
CA VAL A 386 -7.82 4.91 -37.53
C VAL A 386 -9.06 5.45 -36.82
N SER A 387 -10.20 4.77 -36.96
CA SER A 387 -11.41 5.11 -36.21
C SER A 387 -11.41 4.43 -34.84
N HIS A 388 -12.09 5.03 -33.87
CA HIS A 388 -12.28 4.41 -32.54
C HIS A 388 -12.93 3.02 -32.64
N GLU A 389 -13.90 2.82 -33.54
CA GLU A 389 -14.52 1.51 -33.75
C GLU A 389 -13.52 0.44 -34.24
N GLN A 390 -12.63 0.81 -35.17
CA GLN A 390 -11.58 -0.09 -35.66
C GLN A 390 -10.56 -0.39 -34.55
N LEU A 391 -10.10 0.66 -33.84
CA LEU A 391 -9.19 0.54 -32.71
C LEU A 391 -9.74 -0.40 -31.64
N ARG A 392 -11.02 -0.24 -31.30
CA ARG A 392 -11.72 -1.10 -30.34
C ARG A 392 -11.75 -2.55 -30.80
N SER A 393 -12.14 -2.80 -32.05
CA SER A 393 -12.23 -4.15 -32.60
C SER A 393 -10.87 -4.85 -32.55
N ASP A 394 -9.82 -4.19 -33.04
CA ASP A 394 -8.48 -4.75 -33.08
C ASP A 394 -7.93 -4.98 -31.65
N ALA A 395 -8.18 -4.06 -30.72
CA ALA A 395 -7.75 -4.21 -29.34
C ALA A 395 -8.42 -5.40 -28.65
N LEU A 396 -9.72 -5.58 -28.81
CA LEU A 396 -10.47 -6.68 -28.18
C LEU A 396 -10.11 -8.05 -28.80
N GLU A 397 -9.77 -8.09 -30.08
CA GLU A 397 -9.27 -9.30 -30.75
C GLU A 397 -7.87 -9.69 -30.24
N ASN A 398 -6.97 -8.72 -30.10
CA ASN A 398 -5.56 -8.99 -29.77
C ASN A 398 -5.31 -9.15 -28.26
N SER A 399 -6.12 -8.52 -27.39
CA SER A 399 -5.86 -8.51 -25.95
C SER A 399 -5.71 -9.90 -25.33
N PRO A 400 -6.58 -10.90 -25.61
CA PRO A 400 -6.43 -12.24 -25.04
C PRO A 400 -5.19 -13.00 -25.51
N GLU A 401 -4.65 -12.67 -26.70
CA GLU A 401 -3.42 -13.30 -27.20
C GLU A 401 -2.17 -12.65 -26.59
N ILE A 402 -2.15 -11.31 -26.50
CA ILE A 402 -1.02 -10.56 -25.93
C ILE A 402 -0.97 -10.73 -24.40
N ARG A 403 -2.13 -10.70 -23.75
CA ARG A 403 -2.31 -10.66 -22.30
C ARG A 403 -3.39 -11.67 -21.90
N PRO A 404 -3.07 -12.98 -21.94
CA PRO A 404 -4.06 -14.01 -21.69
C PRO A 404 -4.63 -13.91 -20.27
N VAL A 405 -5.91 -14.22 -20.15
CA VAL A 405 -6.60 -14.25 -18.86
C VAL A 405 -6.00 -15.34 -17.98
N VAL A 406 -5.76 -15.01 -16.72
CA VAL A 406 -5.41 -15.94 -15.66
C VAL A 406 -6.51 -15.89 -14.59
N ILE A 407 -7.18 -17.00 -14.32
CA ILE A 407 -8.16 -17.14 -13.24
C ILE A 407 -7.69 -18.23 -12.28
N MET A 408 -7.34 -17.84 -11.07
CA MET A 408 -6.81 -18.73 -10.03
C MET A 408 -7.72 -18.72 -8.82
N GLY A 409 -7.93 -19.89 -8.22
CA GLY A 409 -8.60 -19.96 -6.91
C GLY A 409 -7.70 -19.38 -5.82
N MET A 410 -8.29 -18.87 -4.73
CA MET A 410 -7.50 -18.30 -3.63
C MET A 410 -6.60 -19.35 -2.96
N ASN A 411 -7.04 -20.62 -2.90
CA ASN A 411 -6.17 -21.70 -2.43
C ASN A 411 -5.00 -21.95 -3.37
N GLU A 412 -5.22 -21.88 -4.69
CA GLU A 412 -4.15 -21.98 -5.70
C GLU A 412 -3.12 -20.86 -5.51
N VAL A 413 -3.56 -19.61 -5.31
CA VAL A 413 -2.69 -18.45 -5.05
C VAL A 413 -1.89 -18.61 -3.75
N MET A 414 -2.54 -18.99 -2.65
CA MET A 414 -1.85 -19.23 -1.37
C MET A 414 -0.80 -20.33 -1.47
N LYS A 415 -1.10 -21.41 -2.20
CA LYS A 415 -0.17 -22.52 -2.43
C LYS A 415 1.04 -22.10 -3.26
N GLU A 416 0.86 -21.21 -4.24
CA GLU A 416 1.96 -20.64 -5.02
C GLU A 416 2.85 -19.71 -4.18
N MET A 417 2.26 -18.86 -3.35
CA MET A 417 3.01 -17.90 -2.51
C MET A 417 3.76 -18.56 -1.35
N MET A 418 3.14 -19.50 -0.63
CA MET A 418 3.74 -20.12 0.56
C MET A 418 4.58 -21.37 0.24
N GLY A 419 4.41 -21.92 -0.97
CA GLY A 419 4.98 -23.20 -1.36
C GLY A 419 4.18 -24.40 -0.84
N PRO A 420 4.25 -25.55 -1.54
CA PRO A 420 3.38 -26.70 -1.26
C PRO A 420 3.59 -27.31 0.13
N GLU A 421 4.83 -27.30 0.64
CA GLU A 421 5.17 -27.88 1.95
C GLU A 421 4.54 -27.10 3.11
N VAL A 422 4.54 -25.76 3.05
CA VAL A 422 3.94 -24.89 4.07
C VAL A 422 2.42 -24.93 3.96
N TYR A 423 1.88 -24.96 2.74
CA TYR A 423 0.43 -25.04 2.50
C TYR A 423 -0.19 -26.33 3.08
N GLU A 424 0.47 -27.48 2.91
CA GLU A 424 0.02 -28.76 3.51
C GLU A 424 -0.07 -28.70 5.05
N MET A 425 0.75 -27.86 5.69
CA MET A 425 0.75 -27.69 7.15
C MET A 425 -0.50 -26.95 7.68
N PHE A 426 -1.19 -26.16 6.84
CA PHE A 426 -2.47 -25.53 7.20
C PHE A 426 -3.64 -26.52 7.25
N GLY A 427 -3.45 -27.75 6.75
CA GLY A 427 -4.46 -28.81 6.81
C GLY A 427 -5.70 -28.53 5.94
N ILE A 428 -5.61 -27.63 4.96
CA ILE A 428 -6.67 -27.38 3.98
C ILE A 428 -6.69 -28.56 2.99
N PRO A 429 -7.82 -29.25 2.82
CA PRO A 429 -7.93 -30.34 1.84
C PRO A 429 -7.69 -29.84 0.41
N ASP A 430 -6.96 -30.60 -0.42
CA ASP A 430 -6.75 -30.29 -1.84
C ASP A 430 -8.07 -30.22 -2.65
N ASP A 431 -9.18 -30.74 -2.13
CA ASP A 431 -10.52 -30.74 -2.72
C ASP A 431 -11.48 -29.71 -2.07
N ALA A 432 -10.95 -28.79 -1.26
CA ALA A 432 -11.76 -27.71 -0.70
C ALA A 432 -12.37 -26.84 -1.81
N GLU A 433 -13.66 -26.51 -1.68
CA GLU A 433 -14.32 -25.59 -2.62
C GLU A 433 -13.71 -24.19 -2.48
N GLU A 434 -13.37 -23.60 -3.62
CA GLU A 434 -12.86 -22.24 -3.70
C GLU A 434 -13.98 -21.23 -3.43
N THR A 435 -13.79 -20.38 -2.42
CA THR A 435 -14.75 -19.34 -2.03
C THR A 435 -14.53 -18.02 -2.76
N MET A 436 -13.37 -17.86 -3.40
CA MET A 436 -12.96 -16.65 -4.08
C MET A 436 -11.91 -16.98 -5.14
N TYR A 437 -11.93 -16.25 -6.25
CA TYR A 437 -10.97 -16.39 -7.33
C TYR A 437 -10.34 -15.03 -7.63
N VAL A 438 -9.09 -15.05 -8.09
CA VAL A 438 -8.36 -13.89 -8.57
C VAL A 438 -8.30 -13.97 -10.09
N ALA A 439 -8.70 -12.90 -10.77
CA ALA A 439 -8.56 -12.76 -12.21
C ALA A 439 -7.58 -11.63 -12.54
N THR A 440 -6.55 -11.97 -13.32
CA THR A 440 -5.45 -11.07 -13.71
C THR A 440 -4.82 -11.54 -15.04
N VAL A 441 -3.62 -11.06 -15.34
CA VAL A 441 -2.77 -11.47 -16.47
C VAL A 441 -1.40 -11.93 -15.96
N PRO A 442 -0.56 -12.63 -16.76
CA PRO A 442 0.69 -13.22 -16.27
C PRO A 442 1.70 -12.23 -15.67
N ASP A 443 1.77 -11.01 -16.21
CA ASP A 443 2.68 -9.96 -15.72
C ASP A 443 2.13 -9.19 -14.50
N LYS A 444 0.91 -9.52 -14.05
CA LYS A 444 0.20 -8.91 -12.91
C LYS A 444 0.11 -7.37 -12.96
N ASN A 445 0.29 -6.76 -14.13
CA ASN A 445 0.29 -5.31 -14.30
C ASN A 445 -0.96 -4.91 -15.07
N SER A 446 -1.81 -4.02 -14.53
CA SER A 446 -3.07 -3.60 -15.16
C SER A 446 -3.97 -4.79 -15.61
N GLY A 447 -3.99 -5.87 -14.84
CA GLY A 447 -4.68 -7.12 -15.17
C GLY A 447 -6.20 -7.09 -14.97
N ALA A 448 -6.74 -6.11 -14.24
CA ALA A 448 -8.19 -5.92 -14.13
C ALA A 448 -8.87 -5.68 -15.49
N GLY A 449 -8.09 -5.29 -16.50
CA GLY A 449 -8.56 -5.11 -17.88
C GLY A 449 -9.15 -6.35 -18.54
N VAL A 450 -8.93 -7.56 -17.99
CA VAL A 450 -9.58 -8.80 -18.47
C VAL A 450 -11.10 -8.72 -18.43
N ILE A 451 -11.67 -7.87 -17.58
CA ILE A 451 -13.12 -7.64 -17.48
C ILE A 451 -13.75 -7.15 -18.80
N ALA A 452 -12.96 -6.48 -19.65
CA ALA A 452 -13.39 -5.97 -20.93
C ALA A 452 -13.32 -7.02 -22.07
N TYR A 453 -12.76 -8.20 -21.81
CA TYR A 453 -12.57 -9.22 -22.85
C TYR A 453 -13.91 -9.88 -23.16
N GLN A 454 -14.15 -10.14 -24.45
CA GLN A 454 -15.46 -10.56 -24.93
C GLN A 454 -15.96 -11.88 -24.31
N GLU A 455 -15.05 -12.83 -24.08
CA GLU A 455 -15.38 -14.15 -23.54
C GLU A 455 -15.05 -14.31 -22.05
N PHE A 456 -14.48 -13.28 -21.40
CA PHE A 456 -13.99 -13.40 -20.03
C PHE A 456 -15.10 -13.78 -19.05
N MET A 457 -16.26 -13.13 -19.14
CA MET A 457 -17.35 -13.37 -18.18
C MET A 457 -17.89 -14.80 -18.26
N ASP A 458 -17.99 -15.37 -19.47
CA ASP A 458 -18.42 -16.74 -19.66
C ASP A 458 -17.36 -17.74 -19.16
N GLN A 459 -16.08 -17.48 -19.45
CA GLN A 459 -14.96 -18.29 -18.95
C GLN A 459 -14.87 -18.25 -17.41
N ALA A 460 -15.09 -17.08 -16.83
CA ALA A 460 -15.17 -16.89 -15.38
C ALA A 460 -16.37 -17.63 -14.79
N ALA A 461 -17.55 -17.56 -15.42
CA ALA A 461 -18.73 -18.29 -14.96
C ALA A 461 -18.52 -19.82 -14.99
N GLU A 462 -17.83 -20.34 -16.00
CA GLU A 462 -17.46 -21.76 -16.08
C GLU A 462 -16.51 -22.18 -14.96
N ARG A 463 -15.55 -21.32 -14.60
CA ARG A 463 -14.56 -21.59 -13.55
C ARG A 463 -15.16 -21.45 -12.14
N VAL A 464 -15.96 -20.41 -11.92
CA VAL A 464 -16.63 -20.09 -10.65
C VAL A 464 -17.82 -21.02 -10.39
N GLY A 465 -18.48 -21.50 -11.44
CA GLY A 465 -19.60 -22.44 -11.36
C GLY A 465 -20.99 -21.79 -11.37
N GLY A 466 -21.15 -20.58 -11.90
CA GLY A 466 -22.45 -19.91 -12.01
C GLY A 466 -22.38 -18.38 -12.04
N ASP A 467 -23.38 -17.74 -11.42
CA ASP A 467 -23.45 -16.30 -11.22
C ASP A 467 -22.39 -15.87 -10.18
N PHE A 468 -21.81 -14.67 -10.32
CA PHE A 468 -20.77 -14.20 -9.42
C PHE A 468 -20.71 -12.68 -9.30
N PHE A 469 -20.16 -12.21 -8.18
CA PHE A 469 -19.78 -10.82 -7.98
C PHE A 469 -18.36 -10.57 -8.47
N VAL A 470 -18.13 -9.38 -9.03
CA VAL A 470 -16.81 -8.88 -9.39
C VAL A 470 -16.46 -7.73 -8.48
N LEU A 471 -15.36 -7.88 -7.75
CA LEU A 471 -14.84 -6.89 -6.82
C LEU A 471 -13.54 -6.32 -7.40
N PRO A 472 -13.45 -5.01 -7.65
CA PRO A 472 -12.20 -4.36 -8.01
C PRO A 472 -11.25 -4.39 -6.82
N SER A 473 -10.22 -5.24 -6.88
CA SER A 473 -9.15 -5.25 -5.87
C SER A 473 -8.19 -4.08 -6.11
N SER A 474 -7.76 -3.95 -7.37
CA SER A 474 -6.91 -2.85 -7.85
C SER A 474 -7.00 -2.76 -9.37
N ILE A 475 -6.21 -1.88 -9.99
CA ILE A 475 -5.98 -1.89 -11.45
C ILE A 475 -5.32 -3.19 -11.92
N ASN A 476 -4.60 -3.89 -11.04
CA ASN A 476 -3.78 -5.05 -11.38
C ASN A 476 -4.58 -6.36 -11.40
N GLU A 477 -5.68 -6.45 -10.66
CA GLU A 477 -6.48 -7.67 -10.54
C GLU A 477 -7.90 -7.39 -10.04
N ILE A 478 -8.81 -8.32 -10.34
CA ILE A 478 -10.18 -8.33 -9.80
C ILE A 478 -10.43 -9.64 -9.06
N LEU A 479 -11.27 -9.58 -8.03
CA LEU A 479 -11.72 -10.75 -7.30
C LEU A 479 -13.10 -11.17 -7.81
N LEU A 480 -13.27 -12.47 -7.99
CA LEU A 480 -14.53 -13.09 -8.37
C LEU A 480 -15.05 -13.88 -7.16
N VAL A 481 -16.26 -13.56 -6.72
CA VAL A 481 -16.90 -14.20 -5.56
C VAL A 481 -18.17 -14.89 -6.05
N PRO A 482 -18.30 -16.23 -5.91
CA PRO A 482 -19.52 -16.94 -6.30
C PRO A 482 -20.77 -16.34 -5.64
N ASP A 483 -21.85 -16.14 -6.42
CA ASP A 483 -23.14 -15.72 -5.87
C ASP A 483 -23.96 -16.94 -5.45
N ASN A 484 -23.64 -17.45 -4.26
CA ASN A 484 -24.32 -18.57 -3.61
C ASN A 484 -25.37 -18.12 -2.56
N GLY A 485 -25.54 -16.81 -2.39
CA GLY A 485 -26.42 -16.19 -1.40
C GLY A 485 -25.83 -16.02 0.01
N ASP A 486 -24.56 -16.36 0.23
CA ASP A 486 -23.90 -16.19 1.53
C ASP A 486 -23.52 -14.74 1.83
N MET A 487 -23.23 -13.95 0.78
CA MET A 487 -22.85 -12.54 0.87
C MET A 487 -23.83 -11.65 0.11
N THR A 488 -24.07 -10.45 0.64
CA THR A 488 -24.89 -9.44 -0.04
C THR A 488 -24.02 -8.45 -0.80
N ALA A 489 -24.58 -7.83 -1.84
CA ALA A 489 -23.90 -6.80 -2.62
C ALA A 489 -23.42 -5.62 -1.74
N ASP A 490 -24.25 -5.18 -0.79
CA ASP A 490 -23.90 -4.12 0.15
C ASP A 490 -22.71 -4.50 1.04
N ALA A 491 -22.68 -5.72 1.58
CA ALA A 491 -21.58 -6.16 2.43
C ALA A 491 -20.25 -6.23 1.66
N LEU A 492 -20.29 -6.75 0.43
CA LEU A 492 -19.13 -6.78 -0.46
C LEU A 492 -18.67 -5.37 -0.83
N ARG A 493 -19.60 -4.44 -1.07
CA ARG A 493 -19.27 -3.04 -1.39
C ARG A 493 -18.61 -2.32 -0.21
N ASP A 494 -19.11 -2.55 0.99
CA ASP A 494 -18.51 -1.97 2.20
C ASP A 494 -17.10 -2.54 2.44
N MET A 495 -16.87 -3.83 2.14
CA MET A 495 -15.52 -4.42 2.16
C MET A 495 -14.58 -3.77 1.14
N VAL A 496 -15.00 -3.62 -0.11
CA VAL A 496 -14.18 -2.98 -1.16
C VAL A 496 -13.80 -1.56 -0.74
N LYS A 497 -14.75 -0.77 -0.23
CA LYS A 497 -14.50 0.59 0.25
C LYS A 497 -13.50 0.65 1.41
N ASP A 498 -13.62 -0.25 2.38
CA ASP A 498 -12.73 -0.27 3.54
C ASP A 498 -11.30 -0.61 3.14
N VAL A 499 -11.13 -1.63 2.28
CA VAL A 499 -9.82 -2.05 1.75
C VAL A 499 -9.21 -0.93 0.89
N ASN A 500 -9.98 -0.34 -0.03
CA ASN A 500 -9.51 0.77 -0.85
C ASN A 500 -9.05 1.95 0.01
N ALA A 501 -9.75 2.26 1.10
CA ALA A 501 -9.42 3.39 1.96
C ALA A 501 -8.15 3.19 2.79
N LYS A 502 -7.84 1.94 3.20
CA LYS A 502 -6.77 1.63 4.16
C LYS A 502 -5.52 1.06 3.51
N GLU A 503 -5.69 0.20 2.51
CA GLU A 503 -4.61 -0.69 2.02
C GLU A 503 -4.21 -0.42 0.57
N VAL A 504 -5.08 0.19 -0.25
CA VAL A 504 -4.81 0.43 -1.68
C VAL A 504 -4.38 1.87 -1.92
N SER A 505 -3.24 2.05 -2.59
CA SER A 505 -2.74 3.38 -2.98
C SER A 505 -3.71 4.08 -3.94
N PRO A 506 -3.90 5.42 -3.87
CA PRO A 506 -4.84 6.14 -4.73
C PRO A 506 -4.70 5.84 -6.23
N GLU A 507 -3.46 5.63 -6.70
CA GLU A 507 -3.13 5.32 -8.08
C GLU A 507 -3.54 3.90 -8.53
N GLU A 508 -3.66 2.95 -7.60
CA GLU A 508 -4.04 1.57 -7.88
C GLU A 508 -5.55 1.32 -7.71
N ARG A 509 -6.31 2.29 -7.21
CA ARG A 509 -7.75 2.16 -7.01
C ARG A 509 -8.49 2.18 -8.35
N LEU A 510 -9.40 1.21 -8.51
CA LEU A 510 -10.21 1.08 -9.73
C LEU A 510 -11.66 1.56 -9.52
N SER A 511 -12.36 1.03 -8.53
CA SER A 511 -13.69 1.50 -8.12
C SER A 511 -14.02 1.02 -6.70
N ASP A 512 -14.89 1.78 -6.02
CA ASP A 512 -15.52 1.43 -4.74
C ASP A 512 -16.81 0.63 -4.90
N ASN A 513 -17.22 0.34 -6.14
CA ASN A 513 -18.43 -0.38 -6.47
C ASN A 513 -18.17 -1.88 -6.67
N VAL A 514 -19.24 -2.65 -6.50
CA VAL A 514 -19.26 -4.09 -6.78
C VAL A 514 -20.16 -4.31 -7.99
N TYR A 515 -19.73 -5.22 -8.85
CA TYR A 515 -20.47 -5.62 -10.03
C TYR A 515 -20.97 -7.05 -9.88
N HIS A 516 -21.92 -7.41 -10.73
CA HIS A 516 -22.49 -8.75 -10.79
C HIS A 516 -22.54 -9.22 -12.24
N TYR A 517 -22.23 -10.50 -12.43
CA TYR A 517 -22.43 -11.19 -13.68
C TYR A 517 -23.53 -12.25 -13.56
N ASP A 518 -24.60 -12.06 -14.33
CA ASP A 518 -25.71 -13.00 -14.49
C ASP A 518 -25.39 -13.96 -15.65
N SER A 519 -24.94 -15.17 -15.32
CA SER A 519 -24.55 -16.20 -16.29
C SER A 519 -25.72 -16.71 -17.13
N LYS A 520 -26.97 -16.50 -16.68
CA LYS A 520 -28.17 -16.96 -17.40
C LYS A 520 -28.57 -15.98 -18.49
N ASP A 521 -28.48 -14.68 -18.19
CA ASP A 521 -28.84 -13.62 -19.13
C ASP A 521 -27.63 -13.04 -19.87
N HIS A 522 -26.40 -13.46 -19.50
CA HIS A 522 -25.12 -12.94 -19.97
C HIS A 522 -25.00 -11.42 -19.81
N VAL A 523 -25.35 -10.92 -18.62
CA VAL A 523 -25.35 -9.49 -18.29
C VAL A 523 -24.33 -9.19 -17.20
N PHE A 524 -23.39 -8.31 -17.51
CA PHE A 524 -22.51 -7.65 -16.53
C PHE A 524 -23.07 -6.26 -16.22
N GLU A 525 -23.24 -5.94 -14.94
CA GLU A 525 -23.76 -4.65 -14.47
C GLU A 525 -23.35 -4.38 -13.02
N LEU A 526 -23.56 -3.16 -12.53
CA LEU A 526 -23.43 -2.87 -11.10
C LEU A 526 -24.34 -3.77 -10.26
N ALA A 527 -23.87 -4.24 -9.10
CA ALA A 527 -24.64 -5.14 -8.26
C ALA A 527 -26.00 -4.54 -7.82
N GLU A 528 -26.06 -3.22 -7.58
CA GLU A 528 -27.31 -2.51 -7.31
C GLU A 528 -28.30 -2.55 -8.48
N LYS A 529 -27.82 -2.53 -9.73
CA LYS A 529 -28.66 -2.65 -10.92
C LYS A 529 -29.17 -4.07 -11.10
N PHE A 530 -28.32 -5.06 -10.82
CA PHE A 530 -28.73 -6.46 -10.79
C PHE A 530 -29.86 -6.68 -9.78
N GLU A 531 -29.70 -6.21 -8.54
CA GLU A 531 -30.75 -6.32 -7.52
C GLU A 531 -32.06 -5.66 -7.96
N ALA A 532 -32.00 -4.45 -8.53
CA ALA A 532 -33.17 -3.77 -9.08
C ALA A 532 -33.83 -4.59 -10.20
N ARG A 533 -33.05 -5.13 -11.15
CA ARG A 533 -33.53 -5.97 -12.25
C ARG A 533 -34.20 -7.25 -11.75
N GLN A 534 -33.66 -7.89 -10.71
CA GLN A 534 -34.27 -9.08 -10.10
C GLN A 534 -35.57 -8.75 -9.36
N GLN A 535 -35.64 -7.61 -8.68
CA GLN A 535 -36.87 -7.14 -8.03
C GLN A 535 -37.98 -6.83 -9.05
N GLU A 536 -37.64 -6.20 -10.17
CA GLU A 536 -38.57 -5.94 -11.27
C GLU A 536 -39.09 -7.25 -11.88
N LYS A 537 -38.20 -8.20 -12.20
CA LYS A 537 -38.60 -9.53 -12.70
C LYS A 537 -39.53 -10.25 -11.72
N LYS A 538 -39.24 -10.21 -10.42
CA LYS A 538 -40.09 -10.82 -9.39
C LYS A 538 -41.45 -10.15 -9.34
N THR A 539 -41.51 -8.81 -9.40
CA THR A 539 -42.75 -8.05 -9.43
C THR A 539 -43.58 -8.38 -10.66
N GLU A 540 -42.97 -8.48 -11.84
CA GLU A 540 -43.68 -8.90 -13.06
C GLU A 540 -44.23 -10.33 -12.98
N ILE A 541 -43.48 -11.24 -12.35
CA ILE A 541 -43.93 -12.63 -12.16
C ILE A 541 -45.12 -12.66 -11.20
N ASP A 542 -45.06 -11.90 -10.11
CA ASP A 542 -46.13 -11.79 -9.12
C ASP A 542 -47.40 -11.16 -9.75
N GLU A 543 -47.27 -10.09 -10.54
CA GLU A 543 -48.37 -9.49 -11.30
C GLU A 543 -49.00 -10.48 -12.32
N LYS A 544 -48.17 -11.20 -13.08
CA LYS A 544 -48.64 -12.23 -14.03
C LYS A 544 -49.29 -13.42 -13.31
N ALA A 545 -48.86 -13.75 -12.09
CA ALA A 545 -49.47 -14.80 -11.26
C ALA A 545 -50.83 -14.36 -10.71
N GLU A 546 -50.95 -13.11 -10.25
CA GLU A 546 -52.22 -12.51 -9.81
C GLU A 546 -53.23 -12.40 -10.96
N GLU A 547 -52.81 -11.97 -12.15
CA GLU A 547 -53.67 -11.87 -13.32
C GLU A 547 -54.20 -13.26 -13.73
N LYS A 548 -53.33 -14.29 -13.77
CA LYS A 548 -53.75 -15.68 -14.02
C LYS A 548 -54.71 -16.20 -12.95
N GLY A 549 -54.49 -15.86 -11.67
CA GLY A 549 -55.38 -16.19 -10.56
C GLY A 549 -56.77 -15.58 -10.72
N SER A 550 -56.83 -14.31 -11.15
CA SER A 550 -58.05 -13.56 -11.43
C SER A 550 -58.84 -14.18 -12.61
N VAL A 551 -58.16 -14.48 -13.73
CA VAL A 551 -58.78 -15.10 -14.91
C VAL A 551 -59.34 -16.50 -14.59
N LEU A 552 -58.65 -17.31 -13.78
CA LEU A 552 -59.13 -18.61 -13.33
C LEU A 552 -60.36 -18.51 -12.42
N LYS A 553 -60.44 -17.47 -11.60
CA LYS A 553 -61.61 -17.18 -10.75
C LYS A 553 -62.81 -16.79 -11.61
N ASP A 554 -62.63 -15.88 -12.56
CA ASP A 554 -63.66 -15.46 -13.51
C ASP A 554 -64.20 -16.61 -14.38
N LEU A 555 -63.32 -17.53 -14.79
CA LEU A 555 -63.70 -18.75 -15.51
C LEU A 555 -64.53 -19.70 -14.65
N LYS A 556 -64.17 -19.90 -13.38
CA LYS A 556 -64.92 -20.74 -12.44
C LYS A 556 -66.28 -20.14 -12.10
N ASP A 557 -66.36 -18.81 -11.96
CA ASP A 557 -67.61 -18.12 -11.68
C ASP A 557 -68.55 -18.16 -12.91
N LYS A 558 -68.02 -17.96 -14.13
CA LYS A 558 -68.78 -18.17 -15.38
C LYS A 558 -69.24 -19.62 -15.58
N GLN A 559 -68.44 -20.62 -15.18
CA GLN A 559 -68.87 -22.03 -15.23
C GLN A 559 -69.99 -22.33 -14.24
N LYS A 560 -69.96 -21.77 -13.03
CA LYS A 560 -71.07 -21.86 -12.07
C LYS A 560 -72.34 -21.18 -12.58
N GLU A 561 -72.19 -20.03 -13.23
CA GLU A 561 -73.32 -19.28 -13.81
C GLU A 561 -73.93 -20.00 -15.02
N ALA A 562 -73.11 -20.67 -15.84
CA ALA A 562 -73.55 -21.51 -16.95
C ALA A 562 -74.24 -22.80 -16.48
N ALA A 563 -73.80 -23.40 -15.38
CA ALA A 563 -74.43 -24.58 -14.78
C ALA A 563 -75.77 -24.28 -14.07
N ALA A 564 -76.06 -23.01 -13.77
CA ALA A 564 -77.29 -22.57 -13.10
C ALA A 564 -78.44 -22.19 -14.07
N LYS A 565 -78.22 -22.18 -15.39
CA LYS A 565 -79.28 -21.90 -16.37
C LYS A 565 -80.03 -23.19 -16.79
N PRO A 566 -81.37 -23.25 -16.69
CA PRO A 566 -82.14 -24.44 -17.03
C PRO A 566 -82.19 -24.66 -18.57
N PRO A 567 -82.35 -25.91 -19.03
CA PRO A 567 -82.26 -26.22 -20.46
C PRO A 567 -83.46 -25.65 -21.21
N VAL A 568 -83.18 -24.81 -22.20
CA VAL A 568 -84.16 -24.36 -23.19
C VAL A 568 -84.47 -25.55 -24.11
N LYS A 569 -85.71 -26.04 -24.04
CA LYS A 569 -86.30 -26.92 -25.06
C LYS A 569 -86.40 -26.12 -26.35
N ASP A 570 -85.90 -26.67 -27.46
CA ASP A 570 -86.52 -26.39 -28.74
C ASP A 570 -86.57 -27.61 -29.66
N ALA A 571 -87.74 -27.75 -30.27
CA ALA A 571 -88.15 -28.85 -31.11
C ALA A 571 -87.49 -28.79 -32.48
N ALA A 572 -87.25 -29.97 -33.04
CA ALA A 572 -86.77 -30.15 -34.40
C ALA A 572 -87.81 -29.69 -35.43
N GLU A 573 -87.37 -29.01 -36.49
CA GLU A 573 -87.86 -29.35 -37.83
C GLU A 573 -86.86 -29.02 -38.95
N LYS A 574 -86.90 -29.87 -39.96
CA LYS A 574 -85.91 -30.11 -41.03
C LYS A 574 -86.15 -29.24 -42.28
N ALA A 575 -85.09 -29.19 -43.08
CA ALA A 575 -85.04 -29.04 -44.55
C ALA A 575 -85.12 -27.58 -45.08
N ALA A 576 -84.45 -27.18 -46.17
CA ALA A 576 -83.82 -27.91 -47.26
C ALA A 576 -82.69 -27.09 -47.92
N LYS A 577 -81.86 -27.78 -48.70
CA LYS A 577 -80.83 -27.25 -49.61
C LYS A 577 -81.40 -26.33 -50.71
N SER A 578 -80.68 -25.25 -51.05
CA SER A 578 -80.28 -24.91 -52.44
C SER A 578 -79.21 -23.81 -52.45
N LYS A 579 -77.97 -24.11 -52.84
CA LYS A 579 -77.31 -23.61 -54.08
C LYS A 579 -77.65 -22.17 -54.49
N GLY A 580 -76.62 -21.32 -54.44
CA GLY A 580 -76.08 -20.66 -55.64
C GLY A 580 -76.12 -19.14 -55.67
N ARG A 581 -74.94 -18.56 -56.00
CA ARG A 581 -74.71 -17.24 -56.66
C ARG A 581 -75.09 -16.01 -55.83
N GLU A 582 -74.46 -14.85 -55.92
CA GLU A 582 -73.50 -14.26 -56.86
C GLU A 582 -72.84 -13.07 -56.16
N VAL A 583 -71.55 -12.86 -56.45
CA VAL A 583 -70.82 -11.60 -56.65
C VAL A 583 -71.53 -10.29 -56.24
N LEU A 584 -70.90 -9.52 -55.34
CA LEU A 584 -70.16 -8.26 -55.64
C LEU A 584 -69.36 -7.79 -54.43
#